data_AF-A0A7C1U4P1-F1
#
_entry.id   AF-A0A7C1U4P1-F1
#
_cell.length_a   1.000
_cell.length_b   1.000
_cell.length_c   1.000
_cell.angle_alpha   90.00
_cell.angle_beta   90.00
_cell.angle_gamma   90.00
#
_symmetry.space_group_name_H-M   'P 1'
#
loop_
_entity.id
_entity.type
_entity.pdbx_description
1 polymer ?
#
loop_
_entity_poly.entity_id
_entity_poly.type
_entity_poly.pdbx_seq_one_letter_code
_entity_poly.pdbx_strand_id
1 'polypeptide(L)'
;MKLATAPHAPFDGGRLTERIRAWGRELGFQRVGFADADLSAAEQEHLAWLAKGYHGDMDYMTRHGSKRTRPAELVPGTVSVISAAMNYWLGPDLQGEALLAQPERAFISRYALGRDYHKLVRKRLQQLARRIEA
;
A
#
# COMPACT_ATOMS: atom_id res chain seq x y z
N MET A 1 27.35 -33.48 23.83
CA MET A 1 27.58 -33.08 22.42
C MET A 1 26.94 -31.71 22.22
N LYS A 2 27.70 -30.62 22.31
CA LYS A 2 27.17 -29.25 22.11
C LYS A 2 27.12 -28.99 20.60
N LEU A 3 25.92 -28.85 20.05
CA LEU A 3 25.74 -28.39 18.67
C LEU A 3 26.23 -26.95 18.60
N ALA A 4 27.31 -26.72 17.87
CA ALA A 4 27.77 -25.39 17.54
C ALA A 4 26.73 -24.75 16.61
N THR A 5 26.03 -23.72 17.10
CA THR A 5 25.21 -22.84 16.26
C THR A 5 26.14 -22.12 15.30
N ALA A 6 26.00 -22.41 14.00
CA ALA A 6 26.71 -21.68 12.96
C ALA A 6 26.41 -20.17 13.10
N PRO A 7 27.40 -19.28 12.95
CA PRO A 7 27.16 -17.85 13.03
C PRO A 7 26.16 -17.47 11.94
N HIS A 8 25.00 -16.95 12.34
CA HIS A 8 24.04 -16.40 11.41
C HIS A 8 24.70 -15.20 10.73
N ALA A 9 24.71 -15.18 9.39
CA ALA A 9 25.22 -14.03 8.66
C ALA A 9 24.48 -12.77 9.15
N PRO A 10 25.18 -11.64 9.36
CA PRO A 10 24.54 -10.42 9.84
C PRO A 10 23.42 -10.01 8.88
N PHE A 11 22.31 -9.54 9.44
CA PHE A 11 21.16 -9.08 8.67
C PHE A 11 21.56 -7.91 7.76
N ASP A 12 21.53 -8.14 6.45
CA ASP A 12 21.80 -7.12 5.44
C ASP A 12 20.47 -6.54 4.92
N GLY A 13 20.02 -5.47 5.59
CA GLY A 13 18.79 -4.75 5.22
C GLY A 13 18.86 -4.11 3.84
N GLY A 14 20.05 -3.72 3.36
CA GLY A 14 20.25 -3.14 2.03
C GLY A 14 19.98 -4.16 0.94
N ARG A 15 20.57 -5.36 1.08
CA ARG A 15 20.32 -6.47 0.15
C ARG A 15 18.87 -6.95 0.18
N LEU A 16 18.23 -6.98 1.35
CA LEU A 16 16.82 -7.31 1.45
C LEU A 16 15.93 -6.28 0.72
N THR A 17 16.22 -5.00 0.90
CA THR A 17 15.52 -3.90 0.22
C THR A 17 15.56 -4.07 -1.31
N GLU A 18 16.73 -4.37 -1.87
CA GLU A 18 16.88 -4.59 -3.31
C GLU A 18 16.14 -5.85 -3.79
N ARG A 19 16.13 -6.94 -3.00
CA ARG A 19 15.32 -8.13 -3.30
C ARG A 19 13.83 -7.80 -3.33
N ILE A 20 13.33 -7.05 -2.33
CA ILE A 20 11.92 -6.66 -2.25
C ILE A 20 11.52 -5.81 -3.46
N ARG A 21 12.38 -4.87 -3.89
CA ARG A 21 12.15 -4.08 -5.11
C ARG A 21 12.11 -4.96 -6.36
N ALA A 22 13.05 -5.91 -6.50
CA ALA A 22 13.08 -6.83 -7.62
C ALA A 22 11.80 -7.69 -7.68
N TRP A 23 11.41 -8.31 -6.57
CA TRP A 23 10.18 -9.10 -6.48
C TRP A 23 8.93 -8.26 -6.70
N GLY A 24 8.89 -7.02 -6.20
CA GLY A 24 7.80 -6.09 -6.47
C GLY A 24 7.62 -5.86 -7.97
N ARG A 25 8.72 -5.61 -8.70
CA ARG A 25 8.70 -5.45 -10.17
C ARG A 25 8.21 -6.71 -10.88
N GLU A 26 8.71 -7.89 -10.50
CA GLU A 26 8.26 -9.18 -11.07
C GLU A 26 6.76 -9.41 -10.86
N LEU A 27 6.23 -8.99 -9.70
CA LEU A 27 4.80 -9.07 -9.38
C LEU A 27 3.99 -7.95 -10.05
N GLY A 28 4.63 -7.06 -10.81
CA GLY A 28 4.00 -6.01 -11.58
C GLY A 28 3.71 -4.71 -10.83
N PHE A 29 4.38 -4.46 -9.71
CA PHE A 29 4.43 -3.15 -9.06
C PHE A 29 5.49 -2.27 -9.73
N GLN A 30 5.12 -1.06 -10.17
CA GLN A 30 6.06 -0.14 -10.81
C GLN A 30 6.91 0.62 -9.78
N ARG A 31 6.44 0.74 -8.53
CA ARG A 31 7.21 1.33 -7.44
C ARG A 31 7.03 0.51 -6.17
N VAL A 32 8.12 0.41 -5.40
CA VAL A 32 8.13 -0.09 -4.02
C VAL A 32 8.98 0.85 -3.19
N GLY A 33 8.41 1.37 -2.11
CA GLY A 33 9.03 2.29 -1.17
C GLY A 33 8.97 1.75 0.26
N PHE A 34 9.78 2.34 1.13
CA PHE A 34 9.94 1.96 2.52
C PHE A 34 9.85 3.24 3.36
N ALA A 35 9.08 3.19 4.43
CA ALA A 35 8.94 4.27 5.40
C ALA A 35 9.11 3.72 6.82
N ASP A 36 9.48 4.57 7.76
CA ASP A 36 9.33 4.25 9.17
C ASP A 36 7.83 4.12 9.54
N ALA A 37 7.58 3.69 10.78
CA ALA A 37 6.23 3.48 11.31
C ALA A 37 5.77 4.64 12.22
N ASP A 38 6.50 5.77 12.27
CA ASP A 38 6.12 6.92 13.07
C ASP A 38 5.13 7.79 12.30
N LEU A 39 3.91 7.84 12.81
CA LEU A 39 2.82 8.64 12.25
C LEU A 39 2.34 9.70 13.25
N SER A 40 3.14 10.06 14.25
CA SER A 40 2.76 11.02 15.30
C SER A 40 2.28 12.36 14.74
N ALA A 41 2.99 12.93 13.76
CA ALA A 41 2.57 14.16 13.08
C ALA A 41 1.26 13.96 12.29
N ALA A 42 1.16 12.88 11.52
CA ALA A 42 -0.03 12.56 10.73
C ALA A 42 -1.26 12.27 11.62
N GLU A 43 -1.07 11.73 12.83
CA GLU A 43 -2.13 11.50 13.82
C GLU A 43 -2.80 12.81 14.23
N GLN A 44 -2.02 13.85 14.52
CA GLN A 44 -2.55 15.16 14.90
C GLN A 44 -3.37 15.79 13.76
N GLU A 45 -2.84 15.76 12.54
CA GLU A 45 -3.54 16.28 11.36
C GLU A 45 -4.83 15.49 11.07
N HIS A 46 -4.78 14.15 11.19
CA HIS A 46 -5.94 13.29 11.00
C HIS A 46 -7.04 13.59 12.03
N LEU A 47 -6.69 13.72 13.31
CA LEU A 47 -7.63 14.04 14.37
C LEU A 47 -8.24 15.44 14.18
N ALA A 48 -7.44 16.43 13.79
CA ALA A 48 -7.93 17.76 13.46
C ALA A 48 -8.87 17.76 12.25
N TRP A 49 -8.58 16.94 11.23
CA TRP A 49 -9.44 16.75 10.06
C TRP A 49 -10.77 16.05 10.40
N LEU A 50 -10.73 15.03 11.28
CA LEU A 50 -11.93 14.35 11.78
C LEU A 50 -12.81 15.29 12.60
N ALA A 51 -12.22 16.10 13.49
CA ALA A 51 -12.94 17.07 14.31
C ALA A 51 -13.69 18.12 13.48
N LYS A 52 -13.22 18.42 12.26
CA LYS A 52 -13.87 19.32 11.31
C LYS A 52 -14.99 18.66 10.49
N GLY A 53 -15.24 17.35 10.67
CA GLY A 53 -16.26 16.63 9.91
C GLY A 53 -15.90 16.42 8.43
N TYR A 54 -14.62 16.53 8.05
CA TYR A 54 -14.21 16.49 6.64
C TYR A 54 -14.21 15.08 6.02
N HIS A 55 -14.65 14.06 6.75
CA HIS A 55 -14.75 12.68 6.27
C HIS A 55 -16.02 12.38 5.46
N GLY A 56 -16.99 13.31 5.41
CA GLY A 56 -18.27 13.06 4.73
C GLY A 56 -18.93 11.78 5.24
N ASP A 57 -19.40 10.93 4.33
CA ASP A 57 -20.04 9.65 4.67
C ASP A 57 -19.03 8.51 4.96
N MET A 58 -17.73 8.81 5.02
CA MET A 58 -16.70 7.80 5.29
C MET A 58 -16.61 7.47 6.79
N ASP A 59 -17.70 6.98 7.38
CA ASP A 59 -17.78 6.59 8.81
C ASP A 59 -16.64 5.67 9.26
N TYR A 60 -16.09 4.84 8.35
CA TYR A 60 -14.95 3.99 8.66
C TYR A 60 -13.70 4.79 9.07
N MET A 61 -13.61 6.07 8.74
CA MET A 61 -12.51 6.96 9.12
C MET A 61 -12.49 7.19 10.63
N THR A 62 -13.64 7.19 11.31
CA THR A 62 -13.75 7.36 12.77
C THR A 62 -13.76 6.02 13.53
N ARG A 63 -14.32 4.96 12.94
CA ARG A 63 -14.59 3.66 13.61
C ARG A 63 -13.38 2.93 14.19
N HIS A 64 -12.19 3.09 13.63
CA HIS A 64 -11.02 2.27 13.98
C HIS A 64 -10.05 2.94 14.97
N GLY A 65 -10.44 4.08 15.56
CA GLY A 65 -9.65 4.78 16.56
C GLY A 65 -8.22 5.04 16.10
N SER A 66 -7.25 4.76 16.97
CA SER A 66 -5.82 4.97 16.73
C SER A 66 -5.16 3.96 15.80
N LYS A 67 -5.84 2.88 15.38
CA LYS A 67 -5.23 1.85 14.52
C LYS A 67 -4.77 2.38 13.15
N ARG A 68 -5.29 3.53 12.71
CA ARG A 68 -4.88 4.20 11.47
C ARG A 68 -3.51 4.85 11.56
N THR A 69 -3.11 5.24 12.76
CA THR A 69 -1.95 6.07 13.05
C THR A 69 -0.95 5.37 13.96
N ARG A 70 -1.30 4.17 14.46
CA ARG A 70 -0.43 3.37 15.33
C ARG A 70 -0.27 1.97 14.76
N PRO A 71 0.68 1.75 13.83
CA PRO A 71 0.86 0.46 13.15
C PRO A 71 1.07 -0.72 14.11
N ALA A 72 1.68 -0.49 15.27
CA ALA A 72 1.88 -1.50 16.31
C ALA A 72 0.55 -2.07 16.89
N GLU A 73 -0.56 -1.32 16.81
CA GLU A 73 -1.90 -1.80 17.22
C GLU A 73 -2.56 -2.69 16.16
N LEU A 74 -2.05 -2.68 14.92
CA LEU A 74 -2.45 -3.59 13.85
C LEU A 74 -1.62 -4.87 13.87
N VAL A 75 -0.29 -4.72 13.88
CA VAL A 75 0.66 -5.83 13.94
C VAL A 75 1.73 -5.50 14.99
N PRO A 76 1.77 -6.19 16.14
CA PRO A 76 2.76 -5.96 17.17
C PRO A 76 4.19 -6.09 16.63
N GLY A 77 5.07 -5.17 17.02
CA GLY A 77 6.47 -5.15 16.55
C GLY A 77 6.67 -4.57 15.15
N THR A 78 5.68 -3.86 14.59
CA THR A 78 5.87 -3.14 13.31
C THR A 78 6.96 -2.08 13.44
N VAL A 79 8.00 -2.18 12.59
CA VAL A 79 9.14 -1.24 12.56
C VAL A 79 9.21 -0.42 11.27
N SER A 80 8.54 -0.86 10.20
CA SER A 80 8.58 -0.19 8.90
C SER A 80 7.34 -0.55 8.09
N VAL A 81 6.97 0.32 7.16
CA VAL A 81 5.90 0.12 6.18
C VAL A 81 6.50 0.00 4.79
N ILE A 82 6.12 -1.06 4.07
CA ILE A 82 6.46 -1.25 2.66
C ILE A 82 5.25 -0.85 1.80
N SER A 83 5.43 0.18 0.98
CA SER A 83 4.39 0.71 0.09
C SER A 83 4.66 0.30 -1.35
N ALA A 84 3.70 -0.33 -2.02
CA ALA A 84 3.81 -0.73 -3.42
C ALA A 84 2.74 -0.03 -4.28
N ALA A 85 3.12 0.42 -5.47
CA ALA A 85 2.24 1.15 -6.38
C ALA A 85 2.09 0.45 -7.74
N MET A 86 0.86 0.47 -8.26
CA MET A 86 0.54 0.01 -9.59
C MET A 86 -0.09 1.12 -10.44
N ASN A 87 0.37 1.24 -11.68
CA ASN A 87 -0.25 2.11 -12.66
C ASN A 87 -1.51 1.45 -13.23
N TYR A 88 -2.63 2.16 -13.20
CA TYR A 88 -3.91 1.74 -13.79
C TYR A 88 -4.24 2.50 -15.08
N TRP A 89 -3.29 3.26 -15.64
CA TRP A 89 -3.45 3.89 -16.94
C TRP A 89 -3.64 2.84 -18.04
N LEU A 90 -4.71 2.98 -18.81
CA LEU A 90 -5.11 2.01 -19.83
C LEU A 90 -4.71 2.41 -21.26
N GLY A 91 -3.85 3.42 -21.40
CA GLY A 91 -3.37 3.89 -22.70
C GLY A 91 -4.15 5.09 -23.26
N PRO A 92 -3.66 5.67 -24.37
CA PRO A 92 -4.22 6.86 -24.99
C PRO A 92 -5.60 6.62 -25.63
N ASP A 93 -5.96 5.38 -25.93
CA ASP A 93 -7.21 5.03 -26.61
C ASP A 93 -8.46 5.25 -25.73
N LEU A 94 -8.27 5.37 -24.41
CA LEU A 94 -9.32 5.76 -23.46
C LEU A 94 -9.23 7.26 -23.15
N GLN A 95 -9.56 8.06 -24.16
CA GLN A 95 -9.63 9.51 -24.07
C GLN A 95 -10.85 9.93 -23.25
N GLY A 96 -10.65 10.08 -21.95
CA GLY A 96 -11.69 10.54 -21.03
C GLY A 96 -12.27 11.90 -21.43
N GLU A 97 -11.47 12.79 -22.00
CA GLU A 97 -11.89 14.10 -22.48
C GLU A 97 -12.88 14.00 -23.65
N ALA A 98 -12.61 13.13 -24.63
CA ALA A 98 -13.53 12.88 -25.74
C ALA A 98 -14.86 12.28 -25.25
N LEU A 99 -14.83 11.46 -24.19
CA LEU A 99 -16.05 10.93 -23.56
C LEU A 99 -16.80 11.99 -22.75
N LEU A 100 -16.10 12.90 -22.07
CA LEU A 100 -16.72 14.00 -21.32
C LEU A 100 -17.40 15.03 -22.24
N ALA A 101 -17.00 15.11 -23.50
CA ALA A 101 -17.66 15.95 -24.51
C ALA A 101 -18.97 15.36 -25.06
N GLN A 102 -19.32 14.12 -24.72
CA GLN A 102 -20.52 13.42 -25.18
C GLN A 102 -21.64 13.51 -24.11
N PRO A 103 -22.61 14.44 -24.24
CA PRO A 103 -23.62 14.68 -23.20
C PRO A 103 -24.55 13.49 -22.94
N GLU A 104 -24.67 12.58 -23.90
CA GLU A 104 -25.46 11.35 -23.81
C GLU A 104 -24.76 10.20 -23.08
N ARG A 105 -23.52 10.41 -22.61
CA ARG A 105 -22.72 9.35 -21.97
C ARG A 105 -22.21 9.78 -20.59
N ALA A 106 -22.17 8.81 -19.68
CA ALA A 106 -21.53 8.97 -18.39
C ALA A 106 -20.04 8.59 -18.45
N PHE A 107 -19.22 9.33 -17.72
CA PHE A 107 -17.80 9.01 -17.50
C PHE A 107 -17.63 8.21 -16.21
N ILE A 108 -17.00 7.04 -16.30
CA ILE A 108 -16.63 6.21 -15.16
C ILE A 108 -15.16 6.46 -14.82
N SER A 109 -14.85 6.70 -13.54
CA SER A 109 -13.48 6.90 -13.08
C SER A 109 -12.56 5.75 -13.51
N ARG A 110 -11.36 6.08 -14.01
CA ARG A 110 -10.42 5.10 -14.58
C ARG A 110 -10.06 3.96 -13.63
N TYR A 111 -9.96 4.21 -12.33
CA TYR A 111 -9.62 3.17 -11.33
C TYR A 111 -10.70 2.10 -11.19
N ALA A 112 -11.93 2.39 -11.63
CA ALA A 112 -13.07 1.47 -11.59
C ALA A 112 -13.24 0.69 -12.91
N LEU A 113 -12.37 0.90 -13.90
CA LEU A 113 -12.41 0.19 -15.17
C LEU A 113 -11.66 -1.14 -15.09
N GLY A 114 -12.20 -2.17 -15.74
CA GLY A 114 -11.59 -3.48 -15.83
C GLY A 114 -11.79 -4.33 -14.56
N ARG A 115 -10.75 -5.09 -14.19
CA ARG A 115 -10.82 -5.99 -13.02
C ARG A 115 -10.67 -5.19 -11.73
N ASP A 116 -11.44 -5.55 -10.71
CA ASP A 116 -11.34 -4.98 -9.36
C ASP A 116 -9.89 -4.99 -8.85
N TYR A 117 -9.32 -3.80 -8.71
CA TYR A 117 -7.93 -3.62 -8.32
C TYR A 117 -7.65 -4.16 -6.92
N HIS A 118 -8.65 -4.15 -6.01
CA HIS A 118 -8.45 -4.64 -4.64
C HIS A 118 -8.06 -6.11 -4.64
N LYS A 119 -8.73 -6.94 -5.44
CA LYS A 119 -8.43 -8.37 -5.56
C LYS A 119 -7.05 -8.60 -6.18
N LEU A 120 -6.72 -7.86 -7.23
CA LEU A 120 -5.44 -7.97 -7.93
C LEU A 120 -4.27 -7.57 -7.03
N VAL A 121 -4.33 -6.37 -6.45
CA VAL A 121 -3.28 -5.81 -5.60
C VAL A 121 -3.09 -6.65 -4.35
N ARG A 122 -4.18 -7.04 -3.66
CA ARG A 122 -4.11 -7.91 -2.47
C ARG A 122 -3.40 -9.23 -2.76
N LYS A 123 -3.76 -9.90 -3.87
CA LYS A 123 -3.12 -11.17 -4.25
C LYS A 123 -1.60 -11.01 -4.46
N ARG A 124 -1.18 -9.94 -5.13
CA ARG A 124 0.24 -9.65 -5.40
C ARG A 124 1.00 -9.25 -4.13
N LEU A 125 0.41 -8.43 -3.27
CA LEU A 125 1.00 -8.10 -1.96
C LEU A 125 1.19 -9.35 -1.09
N GLN A 126 0.23 -10.27 -1.09
CA GLN A 126 0.36 -11.53 -0.35
C GLN A 126 1.51 -12.41 -0.90
N GLN A 127 1.70 -12.43 -2.24
CA GLN A 127 2.82 -13.13 -2.85
C GLN A 127 4.16 -12.48 -2.48
N LEU A 128 4.22 -11.14 -2.43
CA LEU A 128 5.41 -10.41 -2.00
C LEU A 128 5.74 -10.73 -0.53
N ALA A 129 4.74 -10.67 0.36
CA ALA A 129 4.91 -10.99 1.78
C ALA A 129 5.48 -12.40 1.98
N ARG A 130 4.95 -13.41 1.28
CA ARG A 130 5.47 -14.79 1.35
C ARG A 130 6.93 -14.91 0.91
N ARG A 131 7.40 -14.08 -0.01
CA ARG A 131 8.82 -14.05 -0.42
C ARG A 131 9.71 -13.39 0.63
N ILE A 132 9.16 -12.49 1.44
CA ILE A 132 9.89 -11.82 2.53
C ILE A 132 9.99 -12.75 3.75
N GLU A 133 8.96 -13.57 3.99
CA GLU A 133 8.92 -14.56 5.08
C GLU A 133 9.84 -15.77 4.85
N ALA A 134 10.20 -16.07 3.60
CA ALA A 134 10.97 -17.25 3.18
C ALA A 134 12.50 -17.01 3.17
#